data_AF-A0A943IQN4-F1
#
_entry.id   AF-A0A943IQN4-F1
#
_cell.length_a   1.000
_cell.length_b   1.000
_cell.length_c   1.000
_cell.angle_alpha   90.00
_cell.angle_beta   90.00
_cell.angle_gamma   90.00
#
_symmetry.space_group_name_H-M   'P 1'
#
loop_
_entity.id
_entity.type
_entity.pdbx_description
1 polymer ?
#
loop_
_entity_poly.entity_id
_entity_poly.type
_entity_poly.pdbx_seq_one_letter_code
_entity_poly.pdbx_strand_id
1 'polypeptide(L)'
;MRPKAQILQNPRLKIVQAWKSGLMGYLLQPQAGPREVSVVARWDDDTEHVSVAAQNRDPTQGEMRMVQEIFWGEGERVVQRNPRFKLHGHGLHLWKENGTDTAAPPEGEK
;
A
#
# COMPACT_ATOMS: atom_id res chain seq x y z
N MET A 1 2.80 -7.08 -8.48
CA MET A 1 2.09 -7.41 -7.23
C MET A 1 2.21 -8.90 -6.97
N ARG A 2 2.36 -9.29 -5.72
CA ARG A 2 2.37 -10.69 -5.27
C ARG A 2 1.05 -11.39 -5.65
N PRO A 3 1.05 -12.73 -5.84
CA PRO A 3 -0.18 -13.46 -6.11
C PRO A 3 -1.24 -13.26 -5.02
N LYS A 4 -2.51 -13.10 -5.42
CA LYS A 4 -3.64 -12.90 -4.49
C LYS A 4 -3.66 -13.94 -3.35
N ALA A 5 -3.39 -15.21 -3.66
CA ALA A 5 -3.34 -16.27 -2.65
C ALA A 5 -2.31 -16.01 -1.55
N GLN A 6 -1.15 -15.45 -1.89
CA GLN A 6 -0.11 -15.07 -0.93
C GLN A 6 -0.52 -13.86 -0.09
N ILE A 7 -1.15 -12.86 -0.71
CA ILE A 7 -1.63 -11.66 -0.01
C ILE A 7 -2.70 -12.03 1.03
N LEU A 8 -3.64 -12.90 0.66
CA LEU A 8 -4.73 -13.33 1.54
C LEU A 8 -4.24 -14.14 2.76
N GLN A 9 -3.08 -14.78 2.68
CA GLN A 9 -2.47 -15.54 3.77
C GLN A 9 -1.51 -14.71 4.63
N ASN A 10 -1.31 -13.42 4.30
CA ASN A 10 -0.34 -12.60 5.03
C ASN A 10 -0.83 -12.30 6.46
N PRO A 11 -0.06 -12.67 7.51
CA PRO A 11 -0.51 -12.52 8.90
C PRO A 11 -0.58 -11.06 9.36
N ARG A 12 0.00 -10.12 8.61
CA ARG A 12 -0.04 -8.68 8.89
C ARG A 12 -1.29 -7.99 8.30
N LEU A 13 -2.18 -8.74 7.64
CA LEU A 13 -3.34 -8.18 6.96
C LEU A 13 -4.63 -8.88 7.40
N LYS A 14 -5.55 -8.12 7.99
CA LYS A 14 -6.91 -8.59 8.26
C LYS A 14 -7.82 -8.20 7.11
N ILE A 15 -8.23 -9.19 6.31
CA ILE A 15 -9.15 -8.99 5.18
C ILE A 15 -10.57 -8.82 5.69
N VAL A 16 -11.25 -7.76 5.25
CA VAL A 16 -12.69 -7.53 5.49
C VAL A 16 -13.48 -7.98 4.29
N GLN A 17 -13.00 -7.66 3.09
CA GLN A 17 -13.67 -8.00 1.83
C GLN A 17 -12.62 -8.22 0.74
N ALA A 18 -12.90 -9.15 -0.18
CA ALA A 18 -12.08 -9.39 -1.36
C ALA A 18 -12.97 -9.57 -2.59
N TRP A 19 -12.48 -9.09 -3.73
CA TRP A 19 -13.13 -9.19 -5.04
C TRP A 19 -12.20 -9.88 -6.04
N LYS A 20 -12.60 -9.97 -7.32
CA LYS A 20 -11.77 -10.53 -8.39
C LYS A 20 -10.41 -9.81 -8.49
N SER A 21 -10.46 -8.49 -8.44
CA SER A 21 -9.37 -7.56 -8.78
C SER A 21 -9.15 -6.50 -7.69
N GLY A 22 -9.26 -6.92 -6.43
CA GLY A 22 -9.07 -6.03 -5.29
C GLY A 22 -9.43 -6.65 -3.95
N LEU A 23 -9.12 -5.92 -2.89
CA LEU A 23 -9.50 -6.24 -1.51
C LEU A 23 -9.52 -5.00 -0.63
N MET A 24 -10.15 -5.13 0.53
CA MET A 24 -10.17 -4.16 1.60
C MET A 24 -9.90 -4.86 2.94
N GLY A 25 -9.09 -4.22 3.78
CA GLY A 25 -8.73 -4.75 5.08
C GLY A 25 -8.05 -3.73 5.99
N TYR A 26 -7.42 -4.24 7.04
CA TYR A 26 -6.64 -3.45 7.99
C TYR A 26 -5.26 -4.07 8.19
N LEU A 27 -4.24 -3.24 8.39
CA LEU A 27 -2.95 -3.73 8.88
C LEU A 27 -3.10 -4.20 10.33
N LEU A 28 -2.49 -5.33 10.63
CA LEU A 28 -2.31 -5.83 11.99
C LEU A 28 -0.92 -5.42 12.45
N GLN A 29 -0.86 -4.42 13.33
CA GLN A 29 0.38 -3.92 13.90
C GLN A 29 0.47 -4.37 15.38
N PRO A 30 1.58 -4.98 15.80
CA PRO A 30 1.74 -5.43 17.19
C PRO A 30 1.65 -4.31 18.23
N GLN A 31 2.00 -3.08 17.84
CA GLN A 31 2.12 -1.92 18.72
C GLN A 31 0.99 -0.88 18.55
N ALA A 32 0.06 -1.10 17.61
CA ALA A 32 -1.03 -0.17 17.33
C ALA A 32 -2.38 -0.74 17.77
N GLY A 33 -3.33 0.13 18.10
CA GLY A 33 -4.69 -0.28 18.41
C GLY A 33 -5.37 -1.03 17.24
N PRO A 34 -6.42 -1.82 17.53
CA PRO A 34 -7.16 -2.52 16.48
C PRO A 34 -7.78 -1.52 15.48
N ARG A 35 -7.52 -1.71 14.19
CA ARG A 35 -8.09 -0.95 13.03
C ARG A 35 -7.54 0.47 12.81
N GLU A 36 -6.34 0.79 13.29
CA GLU A 36 -5.77 2.12 13.06
C GLU A 36 -5.45 2.44 11.60
N VAL A 37 -5.10 1.42 10.80
CA VAL A 37 -4.67 1.61 9.40
C VAL A 37 -5.48 0.72 8.47
N SER A 38 -6.28 1.37 7.63
CA SER A 38 -7.07 0.76 6.56
C SER A 38 -6.28 0.64 5.26
N VAL A 39 -6.53 -0.43 4.53
CA VAL A 39 -5.88 -0.72 3.25
C VAL A 39 -6.95 -1.11 2.24
N VAL A 40 -6.91 -0.48 1.05
CA VAL A 40 -7.72 -0.85 -0.10
C VAL A 40 -6.78 -1.08 -1.27
N ALA A 41 -6.73 -2.30 -1.77
CA ALA A 41 -5.93 -2.68 -2.92
C ALA A 41 -6.82 -2.93 -4.13
N ARG A 42 -6.37 -2.46 -5.30
CA ARG A 42 -6.99 -2.69 -6.60
C ARG A 42 -5.90 -3.02 -7.61
N TRP A 43 -6.15 -4.01 -8.45
CA TRP A 43 -5.24 -4.36 -9.52
C TRP A 43 -6.01 -4.83 -10.75
N ASP A 44 -5.54 -4.42 -11.91
CA ASP A 44 -5.98 -4.88 -13.24
C ASP A 44 -4.75 -5.11 -14.12
N ASP A 45 -4.95 -5.34 -15.41
CA ASP A 45 -3.87 -5.68 -16.35
C ASP A 45 -2.87 -4.51 -16.54
N ASP A 46 -3.29 -3.27 -16.28
CA ASP A 46 -2.49 -2.07 -16.52
C ASP A 46 -1.99 -1.40 -15.24
N THR A 47 -2.66 -1.61 -14.10
CA THR A 47 -2.43 -0.86 -12.87
C THR A 47 -2.44 -1.75 -11.65
N GLU A 48 -1.48 -1.51 -10.75
CA GLU A 48 -1.49 -2.06 -9.39
C GLU A 48 -1.39 -0.90 -8.39
N HIS A 49 -2.41 -0.78 -7.55
CA HIS A 49 -2.57 0.36 -6.65
C HIS A 49 -3.06 -0.08 -5.27
N VAL A 50 -2.47 0.51 -4.23
CA VAL A 50 -2.92 0.35 -2.85
C VAL A 50 -3.09 1.71 -2.19
N SER A 51 -4.31 2.00 -1.71
CA SER A 51 -4.59 3.11 -0.82
C SER A 51 -4.43 2.68 0.64
N VAL A 52 -3.76 3.52 1.42
CA VAL A 52 -3.54 3.33 2.85
C VAL A 52 -4.07 4.57 3.55
N ALA A 53 -4.95 4.39 4.53
CA ALA A 53 -5.45 5.50 5.32
C ALA A 53 -5.46 5.17 6.80
N ALA A 54 -5.00 6.13 7.61
CA ALA A 54 -5.03 6.06 9.07
C ALA A 54 -6.03 7.08 9.63
N GLN A 55 -6.58 6.82 10.81
CA GLN A 55 -7.75 7.58 11.28
C GLN A 55 -7.45 9.04 11.65
N ASN A 56 -6.34 9.31 12.35
CA ASN A 56 -6.06 10.62 12.97
C ASN A 56 -4.68 11.20 12.60
N ARG A 57 -4.00 10.59 11.62
CA ARG A 57 -2.66 10.96 11.17
C ARG A 57 -2.43 10.37 9.79
N ASP A 58 -1.43 10.88 9.07
CA ASP A 58 -0.97 10.19 7.87
C ASP A 58 -0.36 8.82 8.24
N PRO A 59 -0.47 7.81 7.35
CA PRO A 59 0.25 6.56 7.50
C PRO A 59 1.75 6.80 7.68
N THR A 60 2.37 6.09 8.61
CA THR A 60 3.81 6.22 8.89
C THR A 60 4.64 5.60 7.77
N GLN A 61 5.91 6.00 7.63
CA GLN A 61 6.81 5.34 6.69
C GLN A 61 6.93 3.83 6.94
N GLY A 62 6.91 3.40 8.21
CA GLY A 62 6.92 1.99 8.58
C GLY A 62 5.68 1.23 8.10
N GLU A 63 4.50 1.85 8.17
CA GLU A 63 3.25 1.28 7.63
C GLU A 63 3.28 1.20 6.12
N MET A 64 3.73 2.26 5.46
CA MET A 64 3.83 2.29 4.00
C MET A 64 4.81 1.22 3.51
N ARG A 65 5.95 1.04 4.18
CA ARG A 65 6.90 -0.05 3.92
C ARG A 65 6.27 -1.42 4.16
N MET A 66 5.52 -1.59 5.24
CA MET A 66 4.83 -2.86 5.52
C MET A 66 3.82 -3.20 4.42
N VAL A 67 3.05 -2.22 3.95
CA VAL A 67 2.13 -2.39 2.81
C VAL A 67 2.93 -2.75 1.56
N GLN A 68 4.03 -2.06 1.28
CA GLN A 68 4.89 -2.40 0.15
C GLN A 68 5.34 -3.88 0.20
N GLU A 69 5.83 -4.34 1.35
CA GLU A 69 6.29 -5.72 1.56
C GLU A 69 5.15 -6.76 1.46
N ILE A 70 3.92 -6.41 1.83
CA ILE A 70 2.75 -7.29 1.73
C ILE A 70 2.34 -7.49 0.27
N PHE A 71 2.32 -6.41 -0.52
CA PHE A 71 1.71 -6.41 -1.85
C PHE A 71 2.72 -6.60 -2.98
N TRP A 72 4.00 -6.26 -2.81
CA TRP A 72 4.99 -6.34 -3.86
C TRP A 72 6.22 -7.16 -3.44
N GLY A 73 6.94 -7.68 -4.42
CA GLY A 73 8.23 -8.35 -4.22
C GLY A 73 9.37 -7.33 -4.03
N GLU A 74 10.52 -7.80 -3.55
CA GLU A 74 11.69 -6.94 -3.27
C GLU A 74 12.25 -6.23 -4.52
N GLY A 75 12.09 -6.82 -5.70
CA GLY A 75 12.55 -6.22 -6.97
C GLY A 75 11.52 -5.31 -7.66
N GLU A 76 10.32 -5.15 -7.10
CA GLU A 76 9.28 -4.32 -7.73
C GLU A 76 9.38 -2.86 -7.25
N ARG A 77 9.45 -1.93 -8.21
CA ARG A 77 9.47 -0.49 -7.92
C ARG A 77 8.07 0.03 -7.69
N VAL A 78 7.89 0.75 -6.57
CA VAL A 78 6.62 1.28 -6.12
C VAL A 78 6.82 2.73 -5.69
N VAL A 79 5.97 3.62 -6.19
CA VAL A 79 6.02 5.05 -5.86
C VAL A 79 4.91 5.39 -4.88
N GLN A 80 5.28 6.08 -3.81
CA GLN A 80 4.32 6.69 -2.89
C GLN A 80 3.85 8.03 -3.47
N ARG A 81 2.53 8.17 -3.59
CA ARG A 81 1.87 9.42 -4.00
C ARG A 81 0.99 9.92 -2.87
N ASN A 82 1.12 11.21 -2.55
CA ASN A 82 0.24 11.91 -1.63
C ASN A 82 -0.84 12.65 -2.45
N PRO A 83 -2.10 12.20 -2.45
CA PRO A 83 -3.15 12.87 -3.20
C PRO A 83 -3.38 14.27 -2.64
N ARG A 84 -3.47 15.26 -3.54
CA ARG A 84 -3.71 16.66 -3.16
C ARG A 84 -5.05 16.86 -2.45
N PHE A 85 -6.02 15.98 -2.71
CA PHE A 85 -7.33 15.96 -2.06
C PHE A 85 -7.51 14.65 -1.28
N LYS A 86 -7.72 14.75 0.03
CA LYS A 86 -7.93 13.61 0.93
C LYS A 86 -9.37 13.64 1.42
N LEU A 87 -10.23 12.74 0.91
CA LEU A 87 -11.66 12.68 1.30
C LEU A 87 -11.85 12.37 2.81
N HIS A 88 -10.87 11.71 3.44
CA HIS A 88 -10.85 11.34 4.87
C HIS A 88 -9.55 11.77 5.58
N GLY A 89 -9.00 12.92 5.22
CA GLY A 89 -7.91 13.60 5.96
C GLY A 89 -6.51 13.00 5.84
N HIS A 90 -6.37 11.68 5.70
CA HIS A 90 -5.08 11.01 5.86
C HIS A 90 -4.86 9.76 4.98
N GLY A 91 -4.84 9.95 3.66
CA GLY A 91 -4.58 8.88 2.69
C GLY A 91 -3.21 9.02 2.02
N LEU A 92 -2.45 7.92 1.95
CA LEU A 92 -1.29 7.76 1.10
C LEU A 92 -1.52 6.60 0.12
N HIS A 93 -0.94 6.70 -1.08
CA HIS A 93 -1.17 5.73 -2.14
C HIS A 93 0.16 5.16 -2.62
N LEU A 94 0.20 3.86 -2.87
CA LEU A 94 1.31 3.15 -3.49
C LEU A 94 0.89 2.68 -4.87
N TRP A 95 1.72 2.95 -5.86
CA TRP A 95 1.51 2.56 -7.26
C TRP A 95 2.75 1.85 -7.78
N LYS A 96 2.57 0.72 -8.47
CA LYS A 96 3.68 0.10 -9.18
C LYS A 96 4.13 1.00 -10.33
N GLU A 97 5.44 1.18 -10.48
CA GLU A 97 6.01 1.77 -11.69
C GLU A 97 6.01 0.71 -12.79
N ASN A 98 5.16 0.91 -13.80
CA ASN A 98 5.36 0.24 -15.08
C ASN A 98 6.54 0.94 -15.76
N GLY A 99 7.45 0.19 -16.39
CA GLY A 99 8.80 0.60 -16.80
C GLY A 99 8.96 1.75 -17.81
N THR A 100 8.05 2.72 -17.82
CA THR A 100 8.04 3.92 -18.66
C THR A 100 8.34 5.23 -17.91
N ASP A 101 8.76 5.21 -16.64
CA ASP A 101 9.23 6.42 -15.94
C ASP A 101 10.70 6.27 -15.47
N THR A 102 11.60 6.53 -16.42
CA THR A 102 13.02 6.79 -16.21
C THR A 102 13.22 8.03 -15.35
N ALA A 103 13.39 7.83 -14.05
CA ALA A 103 14.53 8.29 -13.26
C ALA A 103 14.24 7.94 -11.79
N ALA A 104 15.07 7.08 -11.19
CA ALA A 104 15.17 7.12 -9.74
C ALA A 104 15.56 8.56 -9.35
N PRO A 105 14.94 9.18 -8.34
CA PRO A 105 15.45 10.45 -7.84
C PRO A 105 16.92 10.25 -7.45
N PRO A 106 17.83 11.16 -7.82
CA PRO A 106 19.24 11.02 -7.48
C PRO A 106 19.36 10.84 -5.96
N GLU A 107 20.13 9.83 -5.53
CA GLU A 107 20.50 9.67 -4.13
C GLU A 107 21.15 10.99 -3.71
N GLY A 108 20.49 11.69 -2.78
CA GLY A 108 20.96 12.98 -2.31
C GLY A 108 22.42 12.88 -1.86
N GLU A 109 23.26 13.72 -2.45
CA GLU A 109 24.57 14.06 -1.91
C GLU A 109 24.41 14.46 -0.43
N LYS A 110 25.32 13.95 0.39
CA LYS A 110 25.42 14.23 1.82
C LYS A 110 25.76 15.69 2.10
#